data_AF-A0A180G0H1-F1
#
_entry.id   AF-A0A180G0H1-F1
#
_cell.length_a   1.000
_cell.length_b   1.000
_cell.length_c   1.000
_cell.angle_alpha   90.00
_cell.angle_beta   90.00
_cell.angle_gamma   90.00
#
_symmetry.space_group_name_H-M   'P 1'
#
loop_
_entity.id
_entity.type
_entity.pdbx_description
1 polymer ?
#
loop_
_entity_poly.entity_id
_entity_poly.type
_entity_poly.pdbx_seq_one_letter_code
_entity_poly.pdbx_strand_id
1 'polypeptide(L)'
;MSRFGLDLFNRENPPAGYFSASELWRICSLGPQPAQLTPQVINCNTSFRLFYEKFSSTNKSTWAMLKSKKPKLFPIEFLALSTLKDFQEFVPSKCNDQFDGAGDLIQNAIIKGSPRIEWKVLMNIDDGDEFKKSADY
;
A
#
# COMPACT_ATOMS: atom_id res chain seq x y z
N MET A 1 1.28 -19.88 -2.49
CA MET A 1 1.71 -19.99 -1.08
C MET A 1 1.49 -18.66 -0.40
N SER A 2 0.38 -18.50 0.32
CA SER A 2 0.11 -17.34 1.18
C SER A 2 0.45 -17.73 2.61
N ARG A 3 1.52 -17.14 3.16
CA ARG A 3 1.83 -17.22 4.58
C ARG A 3 2.18 -15.79 5.01
N PHE A 4 1.15 -15.09 5.49
CA PHE A 4 1.22 -13.83 6.22
C PHE A 4 1.56 -12.54 5.44
N GLY A 5 1.24 -12.49 4.15
CA GLY A 5 0.96 -11.23 3.46
C GLY A 5 -0.55 -11.11 3.29
N LEU A 6 -1.17 -10.05 3.80
CA LEU A 6 -2.57 -9.74 3.54
C LEU A 6 -2.69 -9.47 2.04
N ASP A 7 -3.18 -10.44 1.26
CA ASP A 7 -3.64 -10.18 -0.10
C ASP A 7 -4.87 -9.27 0.00
N LEU A 8 -4.61 -7.97 -0.12
CA LEU A 8 -5.63 -6.91 -0.07
C LEU A 8 -6.60 -6.98 -1.26
N PHE A 9 -6.26 -7.72 -2.31
CA PHE A 9 -6.91 -7.61 -3.62
C PHE A 9 -7.63 -8.89 -4.06
N ASN A 10 -7.32 -10.08 -3.52
CA ASN A 10 -7.96 -11.36 -3.90
C ASN A 10 -8.59 -12.15 -2.73
N ARG A 11 -9.39 -11.52 -1.85
CA ARG A 11 -10.07 -12.27 -0.78
C ARG A 11 -11.50 -12.64 -1.14
N GLU A 12 -11.75 -13.95 -1.24
CA GLU A 12 -13.11 -14.52 -1.17
C GLU A 12 -13.75 -14.32 0.20
N ASN A 13 -12.95 -14.20 1.27
CA ASN A 13 -13.46 -14.01 2.63
C ASN A 13 -12.54 -13.06 3.43
N PRO A 14 -12.89 -11.76 3.55
CA PRO A 14 -12.09 -10.80 4.29
C PRO A 14 -12.19 -11.03 5.82
N PRO A 15 -11.28 -10.45 6.61
CA PRO A 15 -11.38 -10.47 8.06
C PRO A 15 -12.59 -9.67 8.57
N ALA A 16 -13.07 -9.99 9.77
CA ALA A 16 -14.11 -9.22 10.43
C ALA A 16 -13.67 -7.74 10.61
N GLY A 17 -14.59 -6.80 10.39
CA GLY A 17 -14.31 -5.35 10.44
C GLY A 17 -13.63 -4.79 9.19
N TYR A 18 -13.25 -5.63 8.22
CA TYR A 18 -12.63 -5.17 6.97
C TYR A 18 -13.63 -4.61 5.97
N PHE A 19 -14.88 -5.08 5.94
CA PHE A 19 -15.93 -4.56 5.07
C PHE A 19 -16.99 -3.80 5.86
N SER A 20 -17.45 -2.68 5.32
CA SER A 20 -18.66 -2.01 5.81
C SER A 20 -19.88 -2.90 5.60
N ALA A 21 -20.96 -2.65 6.34
CA ALA A 21 -22.24 -3.33 6.11
C ALA A 21 -22.74 -3.16 4.66
N SER A 22 -22.46 -2.01 4.04
CA SER A 22 -22.80 -1.75 2.63
C SER A 22 -21.99 -2.62 1.66
N GLU A 23 -20.70 -2.83 1.92
CA GLU A 23 -19.83 -3.71 1.11
C GLU A 23 -20.16 -5.19 1.31
N LEU A 24 -20.43 -5.61 2.54
CA LEU A 24 -20.90 -6.98 2.84
C LEU A 24 -22.21 -7.31 2.13
N TRP A 25 -23.15 -6.36 2.10
CA TRP A 25 -24.38 -6.53 1.35
C TRP A 25 -24.12 -6.60 -0.16
N ARG A 26 -23.26 -5.72 -0.69
CA ARG A 26 -22.99 -5.71 -2.14
C ARG A 26 -22.31 -6.98 -2.64
N ILE A 27 -21.34 -7.51 -1.89
CA ILE A 27 -20.51 -8.66 -2.31
C ILE A 27 -21.23 -9.98 -2.00
N CYS A 28 -21.77 -10.11 -0.78
CA CYS A 28 -22.29 -11.38 -0.28
C CYS A 28 -23.83 -11.38 -0.11
N SER A 29 -24.52 -10.28 -0.41
CA SER A 29 -25.95 -10.08 -0.09
C SER A 29 -26.26 -10.27 1.41
N LEU A 30 -25.27 -10.02 2.28
CA LEU A 30 -25.40 -10.16 3.72
C LEU A 30 -25.83 -8.85 4.37
N GLY A 31 -26.89 -8.91 5.19
CA GLY A 31 -27.41 -7.78 5.95
C GLY A 31 -28.54 -7.03 5.23
N PRO A 32 -29.02 -5.91 5.80
CA PRO A 32 -30.07 -5.09 5.21
C PRO A 32 -29.54 -4.36 3.97
N GLN A 33 -30.39 -4.22 2.94
CA GLN A 33 -30.05 -3.43 1.76
C GLN A 33 -29.79 -1.97 2.16
N PRO A 34 -28.58 -1.45 1.92
CA PRO A 34 -28.25 -0.08 2.28
C PRO A 34 -28.96 0.90 1.34
N ALA A 35 -29.42 2.03 1.90
CA ALA A 35 -30.05 3.10 1.12
C ALA A 35 -29.08 3.75 0.12
N GLN A 36 -27.78 3.70 0.41
CA GLN A 36 -26.71 4.17 -0.47
C GLN A 36 -25.50 3.25 -0.36
N LEU A 37 -24.92 2.87 -1.50
CA LEU A 37 -23.65 2.17 -1.56
C LEU A 37 -22.51 3.18 -1.41
N THR A 38 -22.02 3.36 -0.20
CA THR A 38 -20.80 4.13 0.06
C THR A 38 -19.57 3.29 -0.27
N PRO A 39 -18.64 3.79 -1.11
CA PRO A 39 -17.37 3.12 -1.36
C PRO A 39 -16.58 3.00 -0.07
N GLN A 40 -16.03 1.82 0.19
CA GLN A 40 -15.17 1.66 1.34
C GLN A 40 -13.75 2.13 1.06
N VAL A 41 -13.21 2.90 2.01
CA VAL A 41 -11.83 3.38 2.02
C VAL A 41 -11.02 2.57 3.03
N ILE A 42 -9.86 2.08 2.60
CA ILE A 42 -8.89 1.43 3.47
C ILE A 42 -7.85 2.47 3.89
N ASN A 43 -7.68 2.64 5.19
CA ASN A 43 -6.64 3.48 5.75
C ASN A 43 -5.43 2.63 6.15
N CYS A 44 -4.27 2.92 5.57
CA CYS A 44 -3.02 2.26 5.89
C CYS A 44 -1.94 3.27 6.25
N ASN A 45 -1.02 2.85 7.10
CA ASN A 45 0.25 3.49 7.36
C ASN A 45 1.34 2.73 6.60
N THR A 46 2.13 3.44 5.78
CA THR A 46 3.16 2.82 4.95
C THR A 46 4.54 3.45 5.17
N SER A 47 5.59 2.68 4.90
CA SER A 47 6.96 3.17 4.76
C SER A 47 7.69 2.37 3.69
N PHE A 48 8.74 2.99 3.14
CA PHE A 48 9.55 2.35 2.12
C PHE A 48 11.04 2.60 2.33
N ARG A 49 11.81 1.66 1.78
CA ARG A 49 13.25 1.80 1.60
C ARG A 49 13.60 1.33 0.19
N LEU A 50 14.33 2.18 -0.53
CA LEU A 50 14.76 1.94 -1.89
C LEU A 50 16.25 2.25 -2.01
N PHE A 51 16.99 1.35 -2.61
CA PHE A 51 18.37 1.61 -3.03
C PHE A 51 18.36 1.95 -4.51
N TYR A 52 19.07 2.99 -4.92
CA TYR A 52 19.16 3.36 -6.33
C TYR A 52 20.59 3.77 -6.67
N GLU A 53 20.98 3.56 -7.93
CA GLU A 53 22.24 4.10 -8.43
C GLU A 53 22.08 5.60 -8.69
N LYS A 54 22.95 6.37 -8.06
CA LYS A 54 23.11 7.79 -8.32
C LYS A 54 24.36 8.00 -9.15
N PHE A 55 24.17 8.57 -10.34
CA PHE A 55 25.26 9.01 -11.18
C PHE A 55 25.72 10.41 -10.75
N SER A 56 27.01 10.56 -10.46
CA SER A 56 27.61 11.87 -10.26
C SER A 56 27.86 12.55 -11.61
N SER A 57 28.11 13.87 -11.58
CA SER A 57 28.63 14.63 -12.72
C SER A 57 29.96 14.10 -13.28
N THR A 58 30.63 13.20 -12.55
CA THR A 58 31.90 12.57 -12.93
C THR A 58 31.74 11.16 -13.50
N ASN A 59 30.52 10.76 -13.93
CA ASN A 59 30.20 9.43 -14.48
C ASN A 59 30.55 8.25 -13.55
N LYS A 60 30.66 8.50 -12.24
CA LYS A 60 30.80 7.45 -11.24
C LYS A 60 29.42 7.09 -10.70
N SER A 61 29.08 5.80 -10.71
CA SER A 61 27.88 5.31 -10.03
C SER A 61 28.18 5.12 -8.55
N THR A 62 27.27 5.62 -7.72
CA THR A 62 27.27 5.39 -6.27
C THR A 62 25.91 4.89 -5.85
N TRP A 63 25.85 3.91 -4.97
CA TRP A 63 24.59 3.45 -4.40
C TRP A 63 24.10 4.44 -3.35
N ALA A 64 22.90 4.98 -3.58
CA ALA A 64 22.20 5.84 -2.65
C ALA A 64 20.97 5.12 -2.09
N MET A 65 20.56 5.51 -0.88
CA MET A 65 19.36 4.96 -0.24
C MET A 65 18.34 6.07 -0.05
N LEU A 66 17.17 5.89 -0.66
CA LEU A 66 15.98 6.68 -0.39
C LEU A 66 15.10 5.91 0.60
N LYS A 67 14.61 6.59 1.62
CA LYS A 67 13.70 5.98 2.60
C LYS A 67 12.73 7.02 3.11
N SER A 68 11.55 6.59 3.50
CA SER A 68 10.62 7.46 4.22
C SER A 68 11.29 7.95 5.53
N LYS A 69 11.09 9.23 5.88
CA LYS A 69 11.66 9.84 7.09
C LYS A 69 11.23 9.04 8.34
N LYS A 70 12.19 8.43 9.03
CA LYS A 70 11.96 7.89 10.38
C LYS A 70 11.59 9.04 11.33
N PRO A 71 10.63 8.85 12.26
CA PRO A 71 10.06 7.58 12.71
C PRO A 71 8.64 7.28 12.18
N LYS A 72 8.08 8.07 11.27
CA LYS A 72 6.65 7.99 10.94
C LYS A 72 6.40 7.17 9.68
N LEU A 73 5.69 6.04 9.85
CA LEU A 73 4.85 5.53 8.78
C LEU A 73 3.93 6.68 8.34
N PHE A 74 3.75 6.86 7.03
CA PHE A 74 2.86 7.90 6.53
C PHE A 74 1.52 7.31 6.11
N PRO A 75 0.41 8.02 6.35
CA PRO A 75 -0.91 7.52 6.01
C PRO A 75 -1.13 7.54 4.49
N ILE A 76 -1.77 6.50 3.99
CA ILE A 76 -2.31 6.38 2.64
C ILE A 76 -3.74 5.85 2.74
N GLU A 77 -4.61 6.39 1.89
CA GLU A 77 -6.01 6.01 1.81
C GLU A 77 -6.32 5.63 0.36
N PHE A 78 -6.89 4.45 0.17
CA PHE A 78 -7.30 3.98 -1.16
C PHE A 78 -8.60 3.20 -1.06
N LEU A 79 -9.29 3.05 -2.19
CA LEU A 79 -10.56 2.34 -2.23
C LEU A 79 -10.31 0.84 -2.05
N ALA A 80 -11.17 0.16 -1.29
CA ALA A 80 -11.06 -1.29 -1.08
C ALA A 80 -11.17 -2.10 -2.39
N LEU A 81 -11.69 -1.48 -3.44
CA LEU A 81 -11.86 -2.07 -4.78
C LEU A 81 -10.75 -1.70 -5.75
N SER A 82 -9.77 -0.90 -5.32
CA SER A 82 -8.57 -0.65 -6.12
C SER A 82 -7.93 -1.97 -6.50
N THR A 83 -7.50 -2.10 -7.74
CA THR A 83 -6.69 -3.24 -8.18
C THR A 83 -5.26 -3.11 -7.70
N LEU A 84 -4.47 -4.19 -7.80
CA LEU A 84 -3.02 -4.13 -7.56
C LEU A 84 -2.34 -3.06 -8.44
N LYS A 85 -2.81 -2.90 -9.69
CA LYS A 85 -2.30 -1.88 -10.61
C LYS A 85 -2.61 -0.47 -10.10
N ASP A 86 -3.85 -0.23 -9.66
CA ASP A 86 -4.24 1.08 -9.10
C ASP A 86 -3.40 1.41 -7.86
N PHE A 87 -3.11 0.42 -7.02
CA PHE A 87 -2.23 0.58 -5.88
C PHE A 87 -0.78 0.91 -6.29
N GLN A 88 -0.25 0.20 -7.29
CA GLN A 88 1.09 0.45 -7.83
C GLN A 88 1.24 1.80 -8.52
N GLU A 89 0.16 2.43 -8.99
CA GLU A 89 0.16 3.80 -9.53
C GLU A 89 -0.02 4.85 -8.42
N PHE A 90 -0.88 4.55 -7.44
CA PHE A 90 -1.21 5.46 -6.34
C PHE A 90 -0.05 5.69 -5.37
N VAL A 91 0.61 4.60 -4.95
CA VAL A 91 1.67 4.68 -3.93
C VAL A 91 2.87 5.52 -4.38
N PRO A 92 3.43 5.38 -5.60
CA PRO A 92 4.50 6.26 -6.08
C PRO A 92 4.10 7.73 -6.09
N SER A 93 2.88 8.05 -6.54
CA SER A 93 2.36 9.43 -6.53
C SER A 93 2.38 10.02 -5.12
N LYS A 94 1.86 9.29 -4.13
CA LYS A 94 1.89 9.72 -2.71
C LYS A 94 3.30 9.81 -2.13
N CYS A 95 4.21 8.95 -2.56
CA CYS A 95 5.61 9.05 -2.15
C CYS A 95 6.28 10.28 -2.74
N ASN A 96 5.96 10.64 -3.98
CA ASN A 96 6.52 11.81 -4.65
C ASN A 96 6.10 13.12 -3.97
N ASP A 97 4.84 13.20 -3.53
CA ASP A 97 4.33 14.34 -2.75
C ASP A 97 5.13 14.58 -1.46
N GLN A 98 5.68 13.53 -0.86
CA GLN A 98 6.44 13.61 0.40
C GLN A 98 7.96 13.63 0.21
N PHE A 99 8.45 13.03 -0.88
CA PHE A 99 9.85 12.81 -1.18
C PHE A 99 10.07 13.03 -2.67
N ASP A 100 10.60 14.20 -3.03
CA ASP A 100 10.82 14.57 -4.42
C ASP A 100 11.66 13.52 -5.19
N GLY A 101 11.17 13.11 -6.35
CA GLY A 101 11.76 12.05 -7.19
C GLY A 101 11.54 10.62 -6.71
N ALA A 102 10.87 10.39 -5.57
CA ALA A 102 10.59 9.04 -5.08
C ALA A 102 9.61 8.28 -5.99
N GLY A 103 8.63 8.99 -6.57
CA GLY A 103 7.61 8.38 -7.42
C GLY A 103 8.23 7.69 -8.63
N ASP A 104 9.07 8.41 -9.37
CA ASP A 104 9.73 7.89 -10.57
C ASP A 104 10.65 6.70 -10.26
N LEU A 105 11.36 6.74 -9.13
CA LEU A 105 12.26 5.66 -8.72
C LEU A 105 11.48 4.39 -8.34
N ILE A 106 10.37 4.54 -7.61
CA ILE A 106 9.50 3.43 -7.24
C ILE A 106 8.83 2.84 -8.49
N GLN A 107 8.30 3.68 -9.38
CA GLN A 107 7.62 3.22 -10.59
C GLN A 107 8.60 2.48 -11.52
N ASN A 108 9.82 3.00 -11.69
CA ASN A 108 10.87 2.30 -12.42
C ASN A 108 11.20 0.95 -11.80
N ALA A 109 11.30 0.87 -10.47
CA ALA A 109 11.55 -0.37 -9.76
C ALA A 109 10.42 -1.41 -9.90
N ILE A 110 9.15 -0.96 -9.90
CA ILE A 110 7.99 -1.83 -10.15
C ILE A 110 8.04 -2.38 -11.59
N ILE A 111 8.26 -1.51 -12.59
CA ILE A 111 8.26 -1.90 -14.01
C ILE A 111 9.43 -2.85 -14.33
N LYS A 112 10.64 -2.54 -13.83
CA LYS A 112 11.86 -3.29 -14.16
C LYS A 112 12.09 -4.49 -13.23
N GLY A 113 11.34 -4.58 -12.13
CA GLY A 113 11.61 -5.53 -11.03
C GLY A 113 12.91 -5.23 -10.27
N SER A 114 13.57 -4.10 -10.55
CA SER A 114 14.80 -3.66 -9.87
C SER A 114 14.95 -2.13 -9.94
N PRO A 115 15.58 -1.50 -8.93
CA PRO A 115 16.11 -2.09 -7.69
C PRO A 115 14.99 -2.53 -6.74
N ARG A 116 15.26 -3.50 -5.87
CA ARG A 116 14.26 -4.04 -4.94
C ARG A 116 13.78 -2.94 -4.00
N ILE A 117 12.47 -2.80 -3.88
CA ILE A 117 11.84 -1.91 -2.89
C ILE A 117 11.42 -2.77 -1.70
N GLU A 118 11.80 -2.35 -0.49
CA GLU A 118 11.27 -2.92 0.75
C GLU A 118 10.07 -2.06 1.18
N TRP A 119 8.89 -2.67 1.23
CA TRP A 119 7.66 -2.00 1.65
C TRP A 119 7.20 -2.52 3.01
N LYS A 120 6.74 -1.61 3.86
CA LYS A 120 6.00 -1.98 5.08
C LYS A 120 4.65 -1.32 5.03
N VAL A 121 3.59 -2.11 5.11
CA VAL A 121 2.21 -1.64 5.15
C VAL A 121 1.57 -2.12 6.45
N LEU A 122 0.94 -1.18 7.15
CA LEU A 122 0.21 -1.40 8.40
C LEU A 122 -1.21 -0.90 8.21
N MET A 123 -2.20 -1.79 8.30
CA MET A 123 -3.61 -1.37 8.23
C MET A 123 -4.06 -0.76 9.57
N ASN A 124 -4.79 0.35 9.48
CA ASN A 124 -5.46 0.96 10.62
C ASN A 124 -6.92 0.45 10.62
N ILE A 125 -7.19 -0.65 11.31
CA ILE A 125 -8.54 -1.19 11.50
C ILE A 125 -8.95 -0.94 12.96
N ASP A 126 -10.14 -0.37 13.16
CA ASP A 126 -10.63 0.03 14.48
C ASP A 126 -10.90 -1.17 15.41
N ASP A 127 -11.26 -2.34 14.86
CA ASP A 127 -11.76 -3.50 15.62
C ASP A 127 -10.82 -4.74 15.64
N GLY A 128 -9.52 -4.57 15.41
CA GLY A 128 -8.62 -5.71 15.46
C GLY A 128 -7.16 -5.37 15.74
N ASP A 129 -6.77 -5.36 17.02
CA ASP A 129 -5.36 -5.32 17.44
C ASP A 129 -4.52 -6.43 16.77
N GLU A 130 -5.15 -7.53 16.37
CA GLU A 130 -4.49 -8.63 15.65
C GLU A 130 -4.08 -8.29 14.20
N PHE A 131 -4.72 -7.28 13.57
CA PHE A 131 -4.44 -6.82 12.20
C PHE A 131 -3.51 -5.61 12.13
N LYS A 132 -3.17 -5.02 13.29
CA LYS A 132 -2.07 -4.04 13.43
C LYS A 132 -0.68 -4.69 13.35
N LYS A 133 -0.57 -5.89 12.80
CA LYS A 133 0.71 -6.55 12.55
C LYS A 133 1.32 -5.99 11.27
N SER A 134 2.47 -5.35 11.39
CA SER A 134 3.26 -4.90 10.24
C SER A 134 3.65 -6.10 9.38
N ALA A 135 3.36 -6.04 8.08
CA ALA A 135 3.84 -7.00 7.11
C ALA A 135 4.93 -6.35 6.23
N ASP A 136 6.00 -7.11 5.99
CA ASP A 136 7.12 -6.74 5.13
C ASP A 136 6.87 -7.35 3.74
N TYR A 137 6.78 -6.49 2.72
CA TYR A 137 6.49 -6.84 1.32
C TYR A 137 7.68 -6.54 0.42
#